data_AF-A0A932GZX3-F1
#
_entry.id   AF-A0A932GZX3-F1
#
_cell.length_a   1.000
_cell.length_b   1.000
_cell.length_c   1.000
_cell.angle_alpha   90.00
_cell.angle_beta   90.00
_cell.angle_gamma   90.00
#
_symmetry.space_group_name_H-M   'P 1'
#
loop_
_entity.id
_entity.type
_entity.pdbx_description
1 polymer ?
#
loop_
_entity_poly.entity_id
_entity_poly.type
_entity_poly.pdbx_seq_one_letter_code
_entity_poly.pdbx_strand_id
1 'polypeptide(L)'
;MTPLARRFLVLATASVLLLQACATQQQPEPALPDFSQVEKMMKAGECNPATAALIGAALGALIADESRGRGAAIGAGLGALACYIINAQTKQTSPSADVEGQYRANHGGTLPEQPLVTAYDTAFNAGGSVRAGQEARVSSSITLVSGSREPVRDVVEILEVFESSDPAKMMLRADKKAEPGMLTGGIQNSFSIRLPEGLAAGSYPARTVLYVNGKAVGENRGALRVL
;
A
#
# COMPACT_ATOMS: atom_id res chain seq x y z
N MET A 1 19.49 -62.59 -51.99
CA MET A 1 18.11 -62.78 -51.49
C MET A 1 17.46 -61.39 -51.40
N THR A 2 16.31 -61.23 -52.06
CA THR A 2 15.51 -60.01 -52.25
C THR A 2 14.64 -59.70 -50.99
N PRO A 3 13.65 -58.76 -50.98
CA PRO A 3 13.80 -57.40 -50.46
C PRO A 3 12.65 -56.99 -49.47
N LEU A 4 12.69 -55.81 -48.86
CA LEU A 4 11.49 -55.10 -48.38
C LEU A 4 11.83 -53.60 -48.24
N ALA A 5 11.61 -52.76 -49.25
CA ALA A 5 10.37 -52.05 -49.53
C ALA A 5 9.82 -51.26 -48.32
N ARG A 6 9.89 -49.92 -48.36
CA ARG A 6 8.69 -49.09 -48.62
C ARG A 6 9.04 -47.63 -48.89
N ARG A 7 8.53 -47.14 -50.02
CA ARG A 7 8.49 -45.74 -50.43
C ARG A 7 7.36 -45.00 -49.70
N PHE A 8 7.64 -43.77 -49.27
CA PHE A 8 6.71 -42.62 -49.17
C PHE A 8 7.62 -41.39 -49.17
N LEU A 9 7.97 -40.76 -50.30
CA LEU A 9 7.19 -39.72 -51.00
C LEU A 9 6.12 -39.07 -50.13
N VAL A 10 6.31 -37.82 -49.74
CA VAL A 10 5.31 -36.74 -49.80
C VAL A 10 5.96 -35.39 -49.44
N LEU A 11 5.94 -34.52 -50.45
CA LEU A 11 5.84 -33.05 -50.48
C LEU A 11 6.84 -32.18 -49.71
N ALA A 12 7.65 -31.50 -50.53
CA ALA A 12 8.16 -30.16 -50.29
C ALA A 12 7.02 -29.14 -50.15
N THR A 13 7.05 -28.34 -49.09
CA THR A 13 6.35 -27.04 -49.05
C THR A 13 7.10 -26.04 -48.19
N ALA A 14 7.41 -24.91 -48.84
CA ALA A 14 7.38 -23.55 -48.33
C ALA A 14 8.38 -23.13 -47.24
N SER A 15 9.50 -22.60 -47.71
CA SER A 15 10.19 -21.47 -47.07
C SER A 15 9.23 -20.30 -46.87
N VAL A 16 8.97 -19.90 -45.61
CA VAL A 16 8.51 -18.55 -45.28
C VAL A 16 9.37 -18.01 -44.14
N LEU A 17 10.18 -17.01 -44.49
CA LEU A 17 10.87 -16.08 -43.61
C LEU A 17 9.86 -15.32 -42.76
N LEU A 18 10.01 -15.36 -41.43
CA LEU A 18 9.69 -14.22 -40.57
C LEU A 18 10.74 -14.13 -39.47
N LEU A 19 11.78 -13.35 -39.73
CA LEU A 19 12.60 -12.76 -38.68
C LEU A 19 11.70 -11.81 -37.89
N GLN A 20 11.26 -12.21 -36.70
CA GLN A 20 10.68 -11.27 -35.75
C GLN A 20 11.82 -10.55 -35.05
N ALA A 21 12.00 -9.29 -35.46
CA ALA A 21 12.77 -8.29 -34.74
C ALA A 21 12.33 -8.28 -33.27
N CYS A 22 13.27 -8.53 -32.36
CA CYS A 22 13.15 -8.04 -30.99
C CYS A 22 13.29 -6.53 -31.07
N ALA A 23 12.20 -5.84 -31.38
CA ALA A 23 12.07 -4.43 -31.08
C ALA A 23 12.17 -4.33 -29.56
N THR A 24 13.31 -3.84 -29.07
CA THR A 24 13.43 -3.30 -27.73
C THR A 24 12.37 -2.21 -27.61
N GLN A 25 11.17 -2.55 -27.14
CA GLN A 25 10.21 -1.57 -26.68
C GLN A 25 10.88 -0.92 -25.48
N GLN A 26 11.38 0.29 -25.73
CA GLN A 26 11.67 1.25 -24.69
C GLN A 26 10.35 1.48 -23.96
N GLN A 27 10.10 0.67 -22.92
CA GLN A 27 8.99 0.88 -22.01
C GLN A 27 9.18 2.29 -21.47
N PRO A 28 8.20 3.19 -21.65
CA PRO A 28 8.21 4.47 -20.96
C PRO A 28 8.41 4.16 -19.48
N GLU A 29 9.40 4.78 -18.86
CA GLU A 29 9.46 4.82 -17.40
C GLU A 29 8.07 5.25 -16.94
N PRO A 30 7.34 4.43 -16.17
CA PRO A 30 6.05 4.84 -15.68
C PRO A 30 6.34 5.96 -14.69
N ALA A 31 6.03 7.19 -15.11
CA ALA A 31 5.97 8.33 -14.20
C ALA A 31 5.19 7.89 -12.98
N LEU A 32 5.75 8.15 -11.79
CA LEU A 32 5.04 7.97 -10.52
C LEU A 32 3.61 8.49 -10.71
N PRO A 33 2.57 7.67 -10.47
CA PRO A 33 1.22 8.12 -10.66
C PRO A 33 0.99 9.33 -9.78
N ASP A 34 0.44 10.38 -10.39
CA ASP A 34 0.06 11.59 -9.70
C ASP A 34 -1.07 11.26 -8.72
N PHE A 35 -0.71 11.03 -7.45
CA PHE A 35 -1.62 10.65 -6.38
C PHE A 35 -2.71 11.73 -6.14
N SER A 36 -2.52 12.96 -6.62
CA SER A 36 -3.57 13.99 -6.57
C SER A 36 -4.75 13.67 -7.50
N GLN A 37 -4.51 12.93 -8.59
CA GLN A 37 -5.56 12.48 -9.50
C GLN A 37 -6.26 11.23 -8.98
N VAL A 38 -5.54 10.36 -8.26
CA VAL A 38 -6.12 9.23 -7.53
C VAL A 38 -7.11 9.71 -6.47
N GLU A 39 -6.74 10.75 -5.71
CA GLU A 39 -7.62 11.36 -4.72
C GLU A 39 -8.85 12.03 -5.37
N LYS A 40 -8.67 12.69 -6.52
CA LYS A 40 -9.80 13.24 -7.30
C LYS A 40 -10.71 12.15 -7.86
N MET A 41 -10.17 11.01 -8.30
CA MET A 41 -10.97 9.89 -8.80
C MET A 41 -11.73 9.17 -7.70
N MET A 42 -11.18 9.07 -6.48
CA MET A 42 -11.91 8.58 -5.30
C MET A 42 -13.01 9.54 -4.83
N LYS A 43 -12.82 10.86 -5.01
CA LYS A 43 -13.82 11.89 -4.66
C LYS A 43 -14.89 12.12 -5.73
N ALA A 44 -14.59 11.87 -7.00
CA ALA A 44 -15.48 12.19 -8.13
C ALA A 44 -16.13 10.97 -8.80
N GLY A 45 -15.66 9.75 -8.53
CA GLY A 45 -16.11 8.54 -9.22
C GLY A 45 -16.80 7.56 -8.27
N GLU A 46 -17.94 7.03 -8.71
CA GLU A 46 -18.52 5.79 -8.19
C GLU A 46 -17.42 4.74 -8.02
N CYS A 47 -17.40 4.07 -6.88
CA CYS A 47 -16.30 3.19 -6.53
C CYS A 47 -16.23 1.97 -7.46
N ASN A 48 -15.50 2.12 -8.56
CA ASN A 48 -15.38 1.11 -9.58
C ASN A 48 -14.21 0.19 -9.22
N PRO A 49 -14.45 -1.12 -9.03
CA PRO A 49 -13.41 -2.08 -8.66
C PRO A 49 -12.25 -2.11 -9.66
N ALA A 50 -12.47 -1.75 -10.93
CA ALA A 50 -11.42 -1.64 -11.93
C ALA A 50 -10.47 -0.46 -11.65
N THR A 51 -10.99 0.69 -11.26
CA THR A 51 -10.19 1.87 -10.90
C THR A 51 -9.46 1.65 -9.58
N ALA A 52 -10.14 1.06 -8.61
CA ALA A 52 -9.57 0.74 -7.31
C ALA A 52 -8.44 -0.31 -7.44
N ALA A 53 -8.62 -1.33 -8.30
CA ALA A 53 -7.57 -2.28 -8.66
C ALA A 53 -6.36 -1.61 -9.30
N LEU A 54 -6.54 -0.63 -10.20
CA LEU A 54 -5.40 0.08 -10.80
C LEU A 54 -4.57 0.86 -9.75
N ILE A 55 -5.23 1.49 -8.79
CA ILE A 55 -4.57 2.21 -7.68
C ILE A 55 -3.81 1.24 -6.79
N GLY A 56 -4.48 0.16 -6.38
CA GLY A 56 -3.85 -0.88 -5.59
C GLY A 56 -2.67 -1.50 -6.34
N ALA A 57 -2.77 -1.72 -7.65
CA ALA A 57 -1.70 -2.26 -8.48
C ALA A 57 -0.49 -1.33 -8.49
N ALA A 58 -0.71 -0.03 -8.66
CA ALA A 58 0.37 0.95 -8.64
C ALA A 58 1.09 0.96 -7.29
N LEU A 59 0.34 0.99 -6.18
CA LEU A 59 0.92 0.95 -4.83
C LEU A 59 1.64 -0.38 -4.55
N GLY A 60 1.02 -1.51 -4.90
CA GLY A 60 1.62 -2.83 -4.73
C GLY A 60 2.89 -3.01 -5.56
N ALA A 61 2.96 -2.44 -6.76
CA ALA A 61 4.16 -2.45 -7.60
C ALA A 61 5.30 -1.63 -6.99
N LEU A 62 4.99 -0.56 -6.25
CA LEU A 62 5.98 0.30 -5.60
C LEU A 62 6.51 -0.31 -4.30
N ILE A 63 5.72 -1.15 -3.61
CA ILE A 63 6.08 -1.74 -2.32
C ILE A 63 6.84 -3.08 -2.49
N ALA A 64 6.74 -3.74 -3.65
CA ALA A 64 7.40 -5.02 -3.88
C ALA A 64 8.84 -4.86 -4.42
N ASP A 65 9.83 -5.04 -3.56
CA ASP A 65 11.26 -4.93 -3.91
C ASP A 65 11.75 -6.00 -4.90
N GLU A 66 11.23 -7.24 -4.83
CA GLU A 66 11.71 -8.35 -5.67
C GLU A 66 11.04 -8.43 -7.05
N SER A 67 9.78 -8.02 -7.17
CA SER A 67 9.05 -8.14 -8.44
C SER A 67 7.86 -7.19 -8.49
N ARG A 68 8.07 -6.04 -9.13
CA ARG A 68 7.03 -5.01 -9.34
C ARG A 68 5.77 -5.57 -9.99
N GLY A 69 5.86 -6.54 -10.90
CA GLY A 69 4.70 -7.19 -11.53
C GLY A 69 3.88 -8.07 -10.58
N ARG A 70 4.53 -8.77 -9.65
CA ARG A 70 3.85 -9.53 -8.61
C ARG A 70 3.24 -8.60 -7.57
N GLY A 71 3.97 -7.54 -7.21
CA GLY A 71 3.47 -6.44 -6.41
C GLY A 71 2.25 -5.77 -7.03
N ALA A 72 2.27 -5.54 -8.34
CA ALA A 72 1.15 -4.97 -9.09
C ALA A 72 -0.07 -5.90 -9.09
N ALA A 73 0.13 -7.20 -9.32
CA ALA A 73 -0.98 -8.16 -9.33
C ALA A 73 -1.62 -8.32 -7.94
N ILE A 74 -0.80 -8.40 -6.88
CA ILE A 74 -1.27 -8.43 -5.49
C ILE A 74 -1.99 -7.12 -5.18
N GLY A 75 -1.34 -6.00 -5.51
CA GLY A 75 -1.91 -4.67 -5.39
C GLY A 75 -3.25 -4.52 -6.10
N ALA A 76 -3.40 -5.08 -7.30
CA ALA A 76 -4.63 -5.02 -8.09
C ALA A 76 -5.78 -5.75 -7.41
N GLY A 77 -5.53 -6.97 -6.96
CA GLY A 77 -6.52 -7.76 -6.21
C GLY A 77 -6.94 -7.08 -4.92
N LEU A 78 -6.00 -6.41 -4.23
CA LEU A 78 -6.25 -5.68 -3.00
C LEU A 78 -6.92 -4.32 -3.24
N GLY A 79 -6.63 -3.66 -4.36
CA GLY A 79 -7.23 -2.41 -4.76
C GLY A 79 -8.72 -2.51 -5.03
N ALA A 80 -9.20 -3.65 -5.57
CA ALA A 80 -10.63 -3.91 -5.76
C ALA A 80 -11.43 -3.89 -4.43
N LEU A 81 -10.77 -4.07 -3.27
CA LEU A 81 -11.38 -4.02 -1.94
C LEU A 81 -11.35 -2.61 -1.30
N ALA A 82 -10.74 -1.61 -1.96
CA ALA A 82 -10.49 -0.28 -1.39
C ALA A 82 -11.74 0.64 -1.32
N CYS A 83 -12.92 0.16 -1.74
CA CYS A 83 -14.14 0.96 -1.85
C CYS A 83 -14.83 1.36 -0.54
N TYR A 84 -14.25 0.98 0.59
CA TYR A 84 -14.85 1.16 1.91
C TYR A 84 -14.22 2.32 2.71
N ILE A 85 -13.33 3.09 2.10
CA ILE A 85 -12.64 4.20 2.77
C ILE A 85 -13.46 5.46 2.59
N ILE A 86 -14.01 5.98 3.68
CA ILE A 86 -14.83 7.19 3.65
C ILE A 86 -13.98 8.44 3.88
N ASN A 87 -12.94 8.34 4.72
CA ASN A 87 -12.06 9.47 4.98
C ASN A 87 -10.73 9.00 5.60
N ALA A 88 -9.62 9.60 5.18
CA ALA A 88 -8.33 9.44 5.83
C ALA A 88 -7.70 10.81 6.08
N GLN A 89 -7.57 11.19 7.34
CA GLN A 89 -7.11 12.51 7.76
C GLN A 89 -5.72 12.43 8.40
N THR A 90 -4.88 13.41 8.10
CA THR A 90 -3.59 13.61 8.76
C THR A 90 -3.63 14.96 9.48
N LYS A 91 -3.08 14.98 10.69
CA LYS A 91 -2.91 16.21 11.48
C LYS A 91 -1.49 16.25 12.03
N GLN A 92 -0.82 17.39 11.89
CA GLN A 92 0.43 17.63 12.59
C GLN A 92 0.14 17.93 14.06
N THR A 93 0.70 17.11 14.96
CA THR A 93 0.58 17.26 16.42
C THR A 93 1.79 17.95 17.02
N SER A 94 2.94 17.91 16.34
CA SER A 94 4.14 18.66 16.71
C SER A 94 4.92 19.07 15.46
N PRO A 95 5.39 20.33 15.36
CA PRO A 95 6.25 20.78 14.27
C PRO A 95 7.54 19.95 14.17
N SER A 96 8.06 19.82 12.95
CA SER A 96 9.34 19.13 12.68
C SER A 96 10.49 19.72 13.50
N ALA A 97 10.57 21.05 13.59
CA ALA A 97 11.63 21.74 14.31
C ALA A 97 11.65 21.42 15.81
N ASP A 98 10.49 21.24 16.43
CA ASP A 98 10.38 20.93 17.86
C ASP A 98 10.87 19.51 18.14
N VAL A 99 10.43 18.54 17.32
CA VAL A 99 10.82 17.14 17.44
C VAL A 99 12.31 16.95 17.14
N GLU A 100 12.84 17.61 16.10
CA GLU A 100 14.27 17.59 15.77
C GLU A 100 15.11 18.29 16.84
N GLY A 101 14.64 19.40 17.39
CA GLY A 101 15.29 20.12 18.49
C GLY A 101 15.37 19.25 19.75
N GLN A 102 14.27 18.59 20.11
CA GLN A 102 14.24 17.67 21.24
C GLN A 102 15.14 16.44 21.00
N TYR A 103 15.17 15.91 19.78
CA TYR A 103 16.09 14.83 19.43
C TYR A 103 17.55 15.27 19.62
N ARG A 104 17.94 16.42 19.06
CA ARG A 104 19.30 16.97 19.18
C ARG A 104 19.70 17.21 20.63
N ALA A 105 18.80 17.76 21.45
CA ALA A 105 19.05 17.98 22.88
C ALA A 105 19.41 16.68 23.61
N ASN A 106 18.80 15.56 23.20
CA ASN A 106 19.05 14.24 23.79
C ASN A 106 20.22 13.48 23.14
N HIS A 107 20.72 13.93 21.98
CA HIS A 107 21.72 13.22 21.16
C HIS A 107 22.90 14.11 20.74
N GLY A 108 23.42 14.91 21.66
CA GLY A 108 24.68 15.66 21.47
C GLY A 108 24.63 16.69 20.34
N GLY A 109 23.46 17.27 20.07
CA GLY A 109 23.28 18.30 19.03
C GLY A 109 23.10 17.76 17.61
N THR A 110 23.08 16.44 17.43
CA THR A 110 23.05 15.80 16.10
C THR A 110 21.69 15.19 15.76
N LEU A 111 21.40 15.09 14.46
CA LEU A 111 20.27 14.32 13.93
C LEU A 111 20.75 12.90 13.56
N PRO A 112 19.85 11.91 13.47
CA PRO A 112 20.23 10.60 12.96
C PRO A 112 20.73 10.71 11.50
N GLU A 113 21.51 9.75 11.03
CA GLU A 113 21.98 9.77 9.63
C GLU A 113 20.83 9.50 8.64
N GLN A 114 19.93 8.60 9.00
CA GLN A 114 18.74 8.20 8.24
C GLN A 114 17.47 8.60 9.00
N PRO A 115 16.30 8.65 8.33
CA PRO A 115 15.03 8.90 8.99
C PRO A 115 14.80 7.92 10.14
N LEU A 116 14.28 8.43 11.26
CA LEU A 116 14.05 7.64 12.46
C LEU A 116 12.67 7.89 13.03
N VAL A 117 11.86 6.83 13.09
CA VAL A 117 10.60 6.82 13.84
C VAL A 117 10.94 6.61 15.30
N THR A 118 10.64 7.58 16.15
CA THR A 118 10.91 7.52 17.60
C THR A 118 9.69 7.06 18.40
N ALA A 119 8.48 7.18 17.84
CA ALA A 119 7.25 6.63 18.40
C ALA A 119 6.27 6.26 17.29
N TYR A 120 5.56 5.14 17.46
CA TYR A 120 4.49 4.71 16.56
C TYR A 120 3.47 3.84 17.29
N ASP A 121 2.30 4.42 17.58
CA ASP A 121 1.23 3.77 18.34
C ASP A 121 -0.09 3.82 17.59
N THR A 122 -0.88 2.75 17.64
CA THR A 122 -2.15 2.62 16.91
C THR A 122 -3.30 2.19 17.83
N ALA A 123 -4.41 2.93 17.78
CA ALA A 123 -5.67 2.59 18.42
C ALA A 123 -6.68 2.09 17.36
N PHE A 124 -6.93 0.77 17.35
CA PHE A 124 -7.78 0.11 16.33
C PHE A 124 -9.29 0.29 16.54
N ASN A 125 -9.75 0.71 17.71
CA ASN A 125 -11.17 0.98 17.97
C ASN A 125 -11.34 2.39 18.54
N ALA A 126 -10.78 3.37 17.84
CA ALA A 126 -10.80 4.78 18.24
C ALA A 126 -12.23 5.34 18.08
N GLY A 127 -13.10 5.03 19.04
CA GLY A 127 -14.55 5.26 18.99
C GLY A 127 -15.38 4.14 19.62
N GLY A 128 -14.76 3.01 19.97
CA GLY A 128 -15.41 1.83 20.54
C GLY A 128 -15.72 0.74 19.50
N SER A 129 -16.44 -0.29 19.94
CA SER A 129 -16.94 -1.34 19.05
C SER A 129 -18.03 -0.79 18.13
N VAL A 130 -18.11 -1.30 16.91
CA VAL A 130 -19.02 -0.80 15.86
C VAL A 130 -19.91 -1.92 15.34
N ARG A 131 -21.02 -1.59 14.67
CA ARG A 131 -21.88 -2.60 14.01
C ARG A 131 -21.44 -2.79 12.55
N ALA A 132 -21.84 -3.90 11.94
CA ALA A 132 -21.75 -4.07 10.49
C ALA A 132 -22.41 -2.88 9.76
N GLY A 133 -21.85 -2.46 8.63
CA GLY A 133 -22.31 -1.27 7.89
C GLY A 133 -21.91 0.09 8.51
N GLN A 134 -21.43 0.14 9.75
CA GLN A 134 -20.98 1.37 10.40
C GLN A 134 -19.50 1.65 10.14
N GLU A 135 -19.07 2.88 10.43
CA GLU A 135 -17.67 3.29 10.33
C GLU A 135 -16.87 2.86 11.55
N ALA A 136 -15.87 2.01 11.32
CA ALA A 136 -14.78 1.78 12.25
C ALA A 136 -13.72 2.88 12.08
N ARG A 137 -13.15 3.35 13.20
CA ARG A 137 -12.06 4.31 13.19
C ARG A 137 -10.80 3.72 13.80
N VAL A 138 -9.70 3.83 13.06
CA VAL A 138 -8.34 3.52 13.51
C VAL A 138 -7.56 4.82 13.55
N SER A 139 -6.88 5.11 14.65
CA SER A 139 -6.03 6.30 14.77
C SER A 139 -4.62 5.93 15.18
N SER A 140 -3.65 6.55 14.53
CA SER A 140 -2.23 6.31 14.78
C SER A 140 -1.52 7.61 15.15
N SER A 141 -0.60 7.54 16.11
CA SER A 141 0.31 8.62 16.48
C SER A 141 1.73 8.23 16.09
N ILE A 142 2.41 9.09 15.35
CA ILE A 142 3.74 8.87 14.79
C ILE A 142 4.63 10.05 15.17
N THR A 143 5.83 9.79 15.69
CA THR A 143 6.87 10.80 15.84
C THR A 143 8.04 10.42 14.95
N LEU A 144 8.33 11.28 13.97
CA LEU A 144 9.35 11.02 12.95
C LEU A 144 10.38 12.15 12.88
N VAL A 145 11.66 11.78 12.96
CA VAL A 145 12.82 12.67 12.85
C VAL A 145 13.43 12.52 11.46
N SER A 146 13.74 13.64 10.80
CA SER A 146 14.44 13.61 9.51
C SER A 146 15.89 13.16 9.67
N GLY A 147 16.41 12.44 8.68
CA GLY A 147 17.83 12.09 8.62
C GLY A 147 18.68 13.25 8.09
N SER A 148 19.90 13.35 8.62
CA SER A 148 20.90 14.35 8.19
C SER A 148 21.55 14.02 6.85
N ARG A 149 21.66 12.73 6.49
CA ARG A 149 22.17 12.27 5.18
C ARG A 149 21.03 11.90 4.23
N GLU A 150 19.96 11.31 4.78
CA GLU A 150 18.77 10.97 4.01
C GLU A 150 17.54 11.67 4.60
N PRO A 151 16.98 12.70 3.93
CA PRO A 151 15.76 13.34 4.39
C PRO A 151 14.53 12.46 4.13
N VAL A 152 13.46 12.70 4.89
CA VAL A 152 12.16 12.08 4.61
C VAL A 152 11.54 12.69 3.35
N ARG A 153 11.17 11.84 2.41
CA ARG A 153 10.55 12.18 1.12
C ARG A 153 9.13 11.65 0.99
N ASP A 154 8.85 10.54 1.67
CA ASP A 154 7.56 9.86 1.60
C ASP A 154 7.25 9.19 2.93
N VAL A 155 5.99 9.29 3.37
CA VAL A 155 5.46 8.59 4.54
C VAL A 155 4.11 8.02 4.15
N VAL A 156 3.97 6.69 4.26
CA VAL A 156 2.74 5.97 3.94
C VAL A 156 2.42 5.03 5.08
N GLU A 157 1.22 5.13 5.63
CA GLU A 157 0.70 4.15 6.56
C GLU A 157 -0.35 3.29 5.88
N ILE A 158 -0.25 1.98 6.05
CA ILE A 158 -1.17 1.00 5.44
C ILE A 158 -1.86 0.24 6.55
N LEU A 159 -3.18 0.34 6.61
CA LEU A 159 -4.06 -0.45 7.44
C LEU A 159 -4.60 -1.64 6.65
N GLU A 160 -4.51 -2.82 7.22
CA GLU A 160 -5.08 -4.06 6.69
C GLU A 160 -5.95 -4.71 7.74
N VAL A 161 -7.13 -5.17 7.34
CA VAL A 161 -8.10 -5.90 8.17
C VAL A 161 -8.34 -7.26 7.54
N PHE A 162 -8.34 -8.31 8.36
CA PHE A 162 -8.49 -9.70 7.94
C PHE A 162 -9.84 -10.27 8.36
N GLU A 163 -10.24 -11.37 7.74
CA GLU A 163 -11.44 -12.10 8.14
C GLU A 163 -11.29 -12.67 9.55
N SER A 164 -12.40 -12.70 10.30
CA SER A 164 -12.41 -13.26 11.65
C SER A 164 -12.22 -14.78 11.65
N SER A 165 -12.73 -15.47 10.62
CA SER A 165 -12.63 -16.93 10.47
C SER A 165 -11.29 -17.41 9.91
N ASP A 166 -10.59 -16.55 9.15
CA ASP A 166 -9.28 -16.86 8.59
C ASP A 166 -8.39 -15.59 8.59
N PRO A 167 -7.47 -15.46 9.55
CA PRO A 167 -6.60 -14.29 9.67
C PRO A 167 -5.57 -14.17 8.53
N ALA A 168 -5.45 -15.18 7.65
CA ALA A 168 -4.61 -15.08 6.45
C ALA A 168 -5.34 -14.39 5.28
N LYS A 169 -6.68 -14.30 5.35
CA LYS A 169 -7.49 -13.70 4.29
C LYS A 169 -7.78 -12.24 4.59
N MET A 170 -7.19 -11.35 3.79
CA MET A 170 -7.44 -9.91 3.90
C MET A 170 -8.84 -9.58 3.41
N MET A 171 -9.56 -8.80 4.21
CA MET A 171 -10.92 -8.33 3.95
C MET A 171 -10.93 -6.87 3.48
N LEU A 172 -10.14 -6.00 4.13
CA LEU A 172 -10.07 -4.57 3.82
C LEU A 172 -8.63 -4.09 3.87
N ARG A 173 -8.31 -3.09 3.04
CA ARG A 173 -7.05 -2.36 3.10
C ARG A 173 -7.31 -0.89 2.87
N ALA A 174 -6.58 -0.05 3.60
CA ALA A 174 -6.57 1.38 3.45
C ALA A 174 -5.14 1.89 3.55
N ASP A 175 -4.75 2.80 2.68
CA ASP A 175 -3.48 3.50 2.79
C ASP A 175 -3.72 4.99 3.03
N LYS A 176 -2.79 5.60 3.77
CA LYS A 176 -2.73 7.04 3.98
C LYS A 176 -1.32 7.50 3.73
N LYS A 177 -1.15 8.22 2.63
CA LYS A 177 0.05 9.01 2.36
C LYS A 177 -0.02 10.33 3.11
N ALA A 178 1.07 10.68 3.79
CA ALA A 178 1.21 11.98 4.44
C ALA A 178 1.17 13.11 3.40
N GLU A 179 0.57 14.24 3.77
CA GLU A 179 0.50 15.40 2.89
C GLU A 179 1.88 16.06 2.73
N PRO A 180 2.17 16.64 1.55
CA PRO A 180 3.38 17.43 1.36
C PRO A 180 3.50 18.52 2.45
N GLY A 181 4.63 18.55 3.16
CA GLY A 181 4.86 19.47 4.28
C GLY A 181 4.55 18.89 5.67
N MET A 182 3.84 17.75 5.77
CA MET A 182 3.60 17.01 7.02
C MET A 182 4.34 15.67 7.03
N LEU A 183 5.61 15.70 6.61
CA LEU A 183 6.42 14.49 6.47
C LEU A 183 7.24 14.16 7.71
N THR A 184 7.43 15.08 8.66
CA THR A 184 8.20 14.86 9.89
C THR A 184 7.57 15.60 11.07
N GLY A 185 8.10 15.37 12.27
CA GLY A 185 7.52 15.88 13.52
C GLY A 185 6.54 14.88 14.13
N GLY A 186 5.61 15.40 14.93
CA GLY A 186 4.48 14.64 15.46
C GLY A 186 3.35 14.63 14.43
N ILE A 187 2.89 13.45 14.05
CA ILE A 187 1.88 13.22 13.03
C ILE A 187 0.81 12.31 13.62
N GLN A 188 -0.46 12.67 13.43
CA GLN A 188 -1.59 11.81 13.74
C GLN A 188 -2.35 11.46 12.47
N ASN A 189 -2.54 10.16 12.23
CA ASN A 189 -3.39 9.65 11.17
C ASN A 189 -4.71 9.13 11.75
N SER A 190 -5.78 9.23 10.96
CA SER A 190 -7.06 8.61 11.23
C SER A 190 -7.59 7.96 9.95
N PHE A 191 -7.89 6.67 10.02
CA PHE A 191 -8.62 5.92 9.00
C PHE A 191 -10.08 5.77 9.44
N SER A 192 -11.01 6.19 8.59
CA SER A 192 -12.45 5.89 8.73
C SER A 192 -12.84 4.88 7.66
N ILE A 193 -13.13 3.65 8.09
CA ILE A 193 -13.46 2.53 7.21
C ILE A 193 -14.90 2.11 7.47
N ARG A 194 -15.74 2.09 6.42
CA ARG A 194 -17.07 1.49 6.50
C ARG A 194 -16.96 -0.02 6.46
N LEU A 195 -17.42 -0.67 7.51
CA LEU A 195 -17.46 -2.13 7.52
C LEU A 195 -18.52 -2.63 6.55
N PRO A 196 -18.27 -3.74 5.82
CA PRO A 196 -19.28 -4.39 5.01
C PRO A 196 -20.57 -4.66 5.80
N GLU A 197 -21.71 -4.53 5.14
CA GLU A 197 -22.99 -4.97 5.70
C GLU A 197 -22.97 -6.50 5.87
N GLY A 198 -23.68 -6.99 6.89
CA GLY A 198 -23.78 -8.43 7.14
C GLY A 198 -22.54 -9.11 7.71
N LEU A 199 -21.50 -8.35 8.10
CA LEU A 199 -20.42 -8.92 8.91
C LEU A 199 -20.97 -9.52 10.20
N ALA A 200 -20.50 -10.72 10.53
CA ALA A 200 -20.81 -11.35 11.79
C ALA A 200 -20.21 -10.56 12.97
N ALA A 201 -20.90 -10.57 14.11
CA ALA A 201 -20.32 -10.05 15.34
C ALA A 201 -19.05 -10.83 15.68
N GLY A 202 -17.98 -10.12 16.06
CA GLY A 202 -16.69 -10.76 16.29
C GLY A 202 -15.51 -9.81 16.32
N SER A 203 -14.32 -10.41 16.43
CA SER A 203 -13.04 -9.72 16.42
C SER A 203 -12.37 -9.94 15.07
N TYR A 204 -12.13 -8.87 14.33
CA TYR A 204 -11.51 -8.88 13.02
C TYR A 204 -10.05 -8.45 13.16
N PRO A 205 -9.07 -9.34 12.97
CA PRO A 205 -7.66 -9.00 13.11
C PRO A 205 -7.31 -7.82 12.20
N ALA A 206 -6.47 -6.92 12.70
CA ALA A 206 -6.02 -5.77 11.93
C ALA A 206 -4.56 -5.49 12.20
N ARG A 207 -3.88 -4.91 11.21
CA ARG A 207 -2.52 -4.39 11.38
C ARG A 207 -2.36 -3.07 10.64
N THR A 208 -1.46 -2.24 11.14
CA THR A 208 -0.96 -1.06 10.43
C THR A 208 0.53 -1.20 10.20
N VAL A 209 1.00 -0.87 9.00
CA VAL A 209 2.43 -0.86 8.65
C VAL A 209 2.80 0.55 8.22
N LEU A 210 3.84 1.12 8.84
CA LEU A 210 4.37 2.42 8.50
C LEU A 210 5.57 2.27 7.57
N TYR A 211 5.52 2.96 6.44
CA TYR A 211 6.59 3.06 5.47
C TYR A 211 7.16 4.48 5.45
N VAL A 212 8.48 4.59 5.48
CA VAL A 212 9.20 5.86 5.30
C VAL A 212 10.20 5.66 4.16
N ASN A 213 10.14 6.53 3.16
CA ASN A 213 10.93 6.42 1.93
C ASN A 213 10.81 5.03 1.26
N GLY A 214 9.62 4.42 1.30
CA GLY A 214 9.35 3.09 0.74
C GLY A 214 9.81 1.91 1.62
N LYS A 215 10.51 2.15 2.73
CA LYS A 215 10.96 1.09 3.65
C LYS A 215 9.99 0.93 4.81
N ALA A 216 9.62 -0.31 5.14
CA ALA A 216 8.85 -0.59 6.34
C ALA A 216 9.69 -0.28 7.60
N VAL A 217 9.18 0.59 8.46
CA VAL A 217 9.88 1.08 9.66
C VAL A 217 9.14 0.77 10.96
N GLY A 218 7.89 0.33 10.88
CA GLY A 218 7.11 -0.09 12.05
C GLY A 218 5.84 -0.84 11.67
N GLU A 219 5.35 -1.68 12.57
CA GLU A 219 4.08 -2.39 12.43
C GLU A 219 3.38 -2.42 13.80
N ASN A 220 2.07 -2.15 13.81
CA ASN A 220 1.20 -2.37 14.97
C ASN A 220 0.11 -3.38 14.62
N ARG A 221 -0.31 -4.18 15.60
CA ARG A 221 -1.37 -5.18 15.43
C ARG A 221 -2.46 -4.99 16.48
N GLY A 222 -3.68 -5.34 16.09
CA GLY A 222 -4.85 -5.30 16.96
C GLY A 222 -6.03 -5.99 16.30
N ALA A 223 -7.23 -5.52 16.62
CA ALA A 223 -8.44 -5.99 15.98
C ALA A 223 -9.53 -4.92 16.00
N LEU A 224 -10.37 -4.92 14.98
CA LEU A 224 -11.65 -4.22 14.98
C LEU A 224 -12.71 -5.09 15.66
N ARG A 225 -13.53 -4.48 16.52
CA ARG A 225 -14.61 -5.19 17.22
C ARG A 225 -15.96 -4.86 16.58
N VAL A 226 -16.62 -5.91 16.08
CA VAL A 226 -17.95 -5.85 15.48
C VAL A 226 -18.98 -6.41 16.44
N LEU A 227 -20.05 -5.66 16.69
CA LEU A 227 -21.19 -6.01 17.57
C LEU A 227 -22.34 -6.66 16.82
#